data_AF-A0A9D4P649-F1
#
_entry.id   AF-A0A9D4P649-F1
#
_cell.length_a   1.000
_cell.length_b   1.000
_cell.length_c   1.000
_cell.angle_alpha   90.00
_cell.angle_beta   90.00
_cell.angle_gamma   90.00
#
_symmetry.space_group_name_H-M   'P 1'
#
loop_
_entity.id
_entity.type
_entity.pdbx_description
1 polymer ?
#
loop_
_entity_poly.entity_id
_entity_poly.type
_entity_poly.pdbx_seq_one_letter_code
_entity_poly.pdbx_strand_id
1 'polypeptide(L)'
;MSNTTKISSHLSGVNVGEDLRILCETFGTIEKFELVDYPQQQQQQKESFTNVYMVKYEKIIDAIRAKKRMDDYEFLGSLLHVCYAPEHETIADIRCKLNARKRYVGIKLAQCTNLLKKNK
;
A
#
# COMPACT_ATOMS: atom_id res chain seq x y z
N MET A 1 3.69 3.00 8.00
CA MET A 1 3.64 2.56 6.60
C MET A 1 2.52 1.55 6.48
N SER A 2 1.63 1.75 5.50
CA SER A 2 0.44 0.91 5.31
C SER A 2 0.75 -0.30 4.43
N ASN A 3 0.09 -1.43 4.68
CA ASN A 3 0.05 -2.57 3.75
C ASN A 3 -1.11 -2.43 2.74
N THR A 4 -1.97 -1.45 2.94
CA THR A 4 -3.08 -1.12 2.05
C THR A 4 -2.71 0.07 1.18
N THR A 5 -2.89 -0.10 -0.13
CA THR A 5 -2.54 0.88 -1.14
C THR A 5 -3.76 1.15 -2.01
N LYS A 6 -3.99 2.42 -2.31
CA LYS A 6 -4.98 2.92 -3.28
C LYS A 6 -4.26 3.23 -4.59
N ILE A 7 -4.83 2.76 -5.68
CA ILE A 7 -4.33 2.96 -7.03
C ILE A 7 -5.43 3.65 -7.82
N SER A 8 -5.21 4.89 -8.22
CA SER A 8 -6.12 5.63 -9.10
C SER A 8 -5.60 5.57 -10.54
N SER A 9 -6.51 5.23 -11.45
CA SER A 9 -6.27 5.16 -12.89
C SER A 9 -7.35 5.92 -13.64
N HIS A 10 -6.99 6.62 -14.71
CA HIS A 10 -7.92 7.40 -15.55
C HIS A 10 -8.38 6.64 -16.80
N LEU A 11 -8.38 5.31 -16.73
CA LEU A 11 -8.63 4.42 -17.87
C LEU A 11 -10.08 3.93 -17.89
N SER A 12 -10.73 4.05 -19.05
CA SER A 12 -12.03 3.46 -19.37
C SER A 12 -11.83 2.29 -20.35
N GLY A 13 -11.47 1.12 -19.83
CA GLY A 13 -11.25 -0.09 -20.62
C GLY A 13 -11.89 -1.33 -20.01
N VAL A 14 -12.33 -2.26 -20.86
CA VAL A 14 -12.75 -3.59 -20.43
C VAL A 14 -11.48 -4.36 -20.05
N ASN A 15 -11.42 -4.90 -18.83
CA ASN A 15 -10.30 -5.66 -18.22
C ASN A 15 -9.18 -4.90 -17.49
N VAL A 16 -9.26 -3.57 -17.35
CA VAL A 16 -8.25 -2.77 -16.61
C VAL A 16 -8.00 -3.31 -15.19
N GLY A 17 -9.04 -3.78 -14.51
CA GLY A 17 -8.94 -4.33 -13.15
C GLY A 17 -8.17 -5.65 -13.06
N GLU A 18 -8.32 -6.54 -14.04
CA GLU A 18 -7.65 -7.85 -14.03
C GLU A 18 -6.16 -7.70 -14.36
N ASP A 19 -5.83 -6.89 -15.38
CA ASP A 19 -4.45 -6.60 -15.75
C ASP A 19 -3.70 -5.91 -14.60
N LEU A 20 -4.38 -5.01 -13.88
CA LEU A 20 -3.81 -4.31 -12.72
C LEU A 20 -3.62 -5.25 -11.52
N ARG A 21 -4.51 -6.23 -11.34
CA ARG A 21 -4.34 -7.30 -10.36
C ARG A 21 -3.11 -8.15 -10.68
N ILE A 22 -2.98 -8.63 -11.91
CA ILE A 22 -1.81 -9.41 -12.37
C ILE A 22 -0.52 -8.62 -12.14
N LEU A 23 -0.52 -7.33 -12.46
CA LEU A 23 0.62 -6.44 -12.21
C LEU A 23 0.96 -6.38 -10.70
N CYS A 24 -0.04 -6.26 -9.84
CA CYS A 24 0.15 -6.22 -8.38
C CYS A 24 0.69 -7.55 -7.83
N GLU A 25 0.28 -8.69 -8.40
CA GLU A 25 0.76 -10.02 -7.98
C GLU A 25 2.26 -10.21 -8.25
N THR A 26 2.86 -9.46 -9.19
CA THR A 26 4.32 -9.50 -9.43
C THR A 26 5.15 -8.96 -8.26
N PHE A 27 4.56 -8.15 -7.37
CA PHE A 27 5.27 -7.54 -6.24
C PHE A 27 5.19 -8.36 -4.96
N GLY A 28 4.17 -9.19 -4.81
CA GLY A 28 3.97 -10.06 -3.65
C GLY A 28 2.55 -10.59 -3.53
N THR A 29 2.31 -11.36 -2.46
CA THR A 29 1.00 -11.97 -2.18
C THR A 29 -0.03 -10.91 -1.82
N ILE A 30 -1.14 -10.89 -2.57
CA ILE A 30 -2.28 -10.01 -2.34
C ILE A 30 -3.29 -10.73 -1.42
N GLU A 31 -3.63 -10.11 -0.30
CA GLU A 31 -4.73 -10.56 0.58
C GLU A 31 -6.10 -10.14 0.04
N LYS A 32 -6.17 -8.91 -0.49
CA LYS A 32 -7.43 -8.30 -0.92
C LYS A 32 -7.21 -7.38 -2.11
N PHE A 33 -8.05 -7.51 -3.13
CA PHE A 33 -8.08 -6.62 -4.29
C PHE A 33 -9.53 -6.24 -4.57
N GLU A 34 -9.87 -4.96 -4.45
CA GLU A 34 -11.25 -4.48 -4.60
C GLU A 34 -11.29 -3.15 -5.35
N LEU A 35 -12.31 -2.97 -6.19
CA LEU A 35 -12.65 -1.67 -6.74
C LEU A 35 -13.40 -0.86 -5.67
N VAL A 36 -12.92 0.34 -5.37
CA VAL A 36 -13.58 1.24 -4.41
C VAL A 36 -14.67 1.99 -5.15
N ASP A 37 -15.93 1.65 -4.87
CA ASP A 37 -17.06 2.48 -5.27
C ASP A 37 -17.29 3.56 -4.21
N TYR A 38 -17.01 4.80 -4.58
CA TYR A 38 -17.21 5.93 -3.68
C TYR A 38 -18.70 6.30 -3.64
N PRO A 39 -19.30 6.46 -2.45
CA PRO A 39 -20.67 6.94 -2.33
C PRO A 39 -20.80 8.35 -2.95
N GLN A 40 -21.99 8.66 -3.48
CA GLN A 40 -22.31 9.87 -4.26
C GLN A 40 -21.84 11.20 -3.63
N GLN A 41 -21.74 11.27 -2.31
CA GLN A 41 -21.30 12.45 -1.58
C GLN A 41 -19.79 12.73 -1.71
N GLN A 42 -18.97 11.71 -1.97
CA GLN A 42 -17.53 11.84 -2.23
C GLN A 42 -17.21 11.88 -3.74
N GLN A 43 -18.20 11.61 -4.60
CA GLN A 43 -18.05 11.68 -6.05
C GLN A 43 -17.83 13.10 -6.57
N GLN A 44 -18.14 14.14 -5.80
CA GLN A 44 -17.89 15.55 -6.19
C GLN A 44 -16.39 15.90 -6.28
N GLN A 45 -15.50 15.10 -5.67
CA GLN A 45 -14.04 15.19 -5.86
C GLN A 45 -13.49 14.19 -6.88
N LYS A 46 -14.36 13.34 -7.45
CA LYS A 46 -13.98 12.34 -8.44
C LYS A 46 -14.03 12.98 -9.83
N GLU A 47 -12.89 13.05 -10.50
CA GLU A 47 -12.88 13.34 -11.94
C GLU A 47 -13.66 12.24 -12.67
N SER A 48 -14.40 12.61 -13.72
CA SER A 48 -15.45 11.78 -14.32
C SER A 48 -15.01 10.42 -14.91
N PHE A 49 -13.73 10.05 -14.81
CA PHE A 49 -13.16 8.82 -15.38
C PHE A 49 -12.09 8.15 -14.50
N THR A 50 -12.06 8.41 -13.19
CA THR A 50 -11.06 7.80 -12.30
C THR A 50 -11.58 6.52 -11.66
N ASN A 51 -11.01 5.36 -12.00
CA ASN A 51 -11.21 4.10 -11.29
C ASN A 51 -10.18 3.99 -10.17
N VAL A 52 -10.67 3.74 -8.94
CA VAL A 52 -9.81 3.60 -7.77
C VAL A 52 -9.86 2.16 -7.28
N TYR A 53 -8.72 1.49 -7.33
CA TYR A 53 -8.52 0.15 -6.84
C TYR A 53 -7.84 0.18 -5.48
N MET A 54 -8.22 -0.72 -4.60
CA MET A 54 -7.60 -0.92 -3.30
C MET A 54 -6.97 -2.30 -3.25
N VAL A 55 -5.69 -2.31 -2.89
CA VAL A 55 -4.87 -3.52 -2.81
C VAL A 55 -4.30 -3.63 -1.41
N LYS A 56 -4.54 -4.77 -0.76
CA LYS A 56 -3.95 -5.13 0.52
C LYS A 56 -2.95 -6.26 0.31
N TYR A 57 -1.69 -6.00 0.66
CA TYR A 57 -0.64 -7.02 0.65
C TYR A 57 -0.52 -7.69 2.02
N GLU A 58 -0.12 -8.96 2.00
CA GLU A 58 0.19 -9.72 3.22
C GLU A 58 1.37 -9.07 3.97
N LYS A 59 2.40 -8.66 3.21
CA LYS A 59 3.60 -8.04 3.76
C LYS A 59 3.65 -6.55 3.43
N ILE A 60 3.95 -5.75 4.45
CA ILE A 60 4.16 -4.29 4.31
C ILE A 60 5.28 -3.97 3.33
N ILE A 61 6.32 -4.81 3.27
CA ILE A 61 7.48 -4.64 2.39
C ILE A 61 7.08 -4.72 0.92
N ASP A 62 6.13 -5.60 0.59
CA ASP A 62 5.66 -5.80 -0.77
C ASP A 62 4.78 -4.62 -1.21
N ALA A 63 3.92 -4.12 -0.31
CA ALA A 63 3.20 -2.87 -0.53
C ALA A 63 4.13 -1.67 -0.78
N ILE A 64 5.25 -1.57 -0.04
CA ILE A 64 6.25 -0.51 -0.26
C ILE A 64 6.91 -0.66 -1.63
N ARG A 65 7.24 -1.88 -2.05
CA ARG A 65 7.83 -2.14 -3.37
C ARG A 65 6.86 -1.80 -4.49
N ALA A 66 5.62 -2.25 -4.37
CA ALA A 66 4.54 -1.95 -5.30
C ALA A 66 4.36 -0.43 -5.42
N LYS A 67 4.13 0.30 -4.31
CA LYS A 67 4.01 1.77 -4.33
C LYS A 67 5.19 2.42 -5.02
N LYS A 68 6.42 2.06 -4.64
CA LYS A 68 7.64 2.68 -5.22
C LYS A 68 7.81 2.45 -6.72
N ARG A 69 7.31 1.33 -7.25
CA ARG A 69 7.45 0.98 -8.67
C ARG A 69 6.26 1.41 -9.52
N MET A 70 5.07 1.45 -8.92
CA MET A 70 3.82 1.72 -9.61
C MET A 70 3.42 3.19 -9.58
N ASP A 71 3.93 3.97 -8.63
CA ASP A 71 3.71 5.41 -8.62
C ASP A 71 4.39 6.04 -9.85
N ASP A 72 3.63 6.80 -10.63
CA ASP A 72 4.00 7.34 -11.94
C ASP A 72 4.35 6.28 -13.00
N TYR A 73 3.87 5.04 -12.83
CA TYR A 73 4.05 3.99 -13.82
C TYR A 73 3.06 4.13 -14.98
N GLU A 74 3.57 4.07 -16.21
CA GLU A 74 2.76 4.04 -17.42
C GLU A 74 2.05 2.69 -17.56
N PHE A 75 0.74 2.68 -17.37
CA PHE A 75 -0.12 1.52 -17.50
C PHE A 75 -1.18 1.77 -18.56
N LEU A 76 -1.22 0.94 -19.60
CA LEU A 76 -2.20 1.03 -20.71
C LEU A 76 -2.37 2.46 -21.29
N GLY A 77 -1.29 3.24 -21.32
CA GLY A 77 -1.28 4.61 -21.85
C GLY A 77 -1.69 5.72 -20.88
N SER A 78 -1.87 5.41 -19.59
CA SER A 78 -2.07 6.41 -18.52
C SER A 78 -1.06 6.20 -17.40
N LEU A 79 -0.71 7.28 -16.70
CA LEU A 79 0.07 7.19 -15.47
C LEU A 79 -0.82 6.68 -14.33
N LEU A 80 -0.30 5.75 -13.54
CA LEU A 80 -0.92 5.32 -12.29
C LEU A 80 -0.50 6.25 -11.17
N HIS A 81 -1.46 6.64 -10.34
CA HIS A 81 -1.18 7.35 -9.10
C HIS A 81 -1.43 6.43 -7.91
N VAL A 82 -0.43 6.27 -7.04
CA VAL A 82 -0.42 5.24 -6.01
C VAL A 82 -0.18 5.83 -4.62
N CYS A 83 -1.20 5.76 -3.77
CA CYS A 83 -1.20 6.31 -2.43
C CYS A 83 -1.40 5.23 -1.36
N TYR A 84 -0.83 5.44 -0.16
CA TYR A 84 -1.16 4.60 0.98
C TYR A 84 -2.55 4.93 1.51
N ALA A 85 -3.24 3.92 2.06
CA ALA A 85 -4.60 4.05 2.57
C ALA A 85 -4.75 3.44 3.97
N PRO A 86 -4.11 4.05 5.00
CA PRO A 86 -4.14 3.53 6.37
C PRO A 86 -5.56 3.50 6.98
N GLU A 87 -6.49 4.32 6.49
CA GLU A 87 -7.89 4.40 6.93
C GLU A 87 -8.71 3.14 6.63
N HIS A 88 -8.23 2.29 5.72
CA HIS A 88 -8.85 0.99 5.40
C HIS A 88 -8.16 -0.19 6.10
N GLU A 89 -7.31 0.07 7.09
CA GLU A 89 -6.65 -0.98 7.88
C GLU A 89 -7.52 -1.46 9.03
N THR A 90 -7.38 -2.74 9.38
CA THR A 90 -8.05 -3.30 10.56
C THR A 90 -7.24 -3.05 11.83
N ILE A 91 -7.91 -3.15 12.99
CA ILE A 91 -7.25 -3.06 14.31
C ILE A 91 -6.16 -4.14 14.45
N ALA A 92 -6.35 -5.32 13.84
CA ALA A 92 -5.36 -6.38 13.83
C ALA A 92 -4.07 -5.96 13.08
N ASP A 93 -4.21 -5.33 11.92
CA ASP A 93 -3.08 -4.80 11.14
C ASP A 93 -2.28 -3.77 11.96
N ILE A 94 -3.00 -2.86 12.64
CA ILE A 94 -2.40 -1.82 13.48
C ILE A 94 -1.63 -2.45 14.66
N ARG A 95 -2.20 -3.46 15.33
CA ARG A 95 -1.53 -4.18 16.42
C ARG A 95 -0.25 -4.86 15.94
N CYS A 96 -0.28 -5.50 14.77
CA CYS A 96 0.89 -6.13 14.17
C CYS A 96 2.01 -5.10 13.92
N LYS A 97 1.67 -3.94 13.33
CA LYS A 97 2.61 -2.83 13.09
C LYS A 97 3.22 -2.27 14.37
N LEU A 98 2.40 -2.07 15.39
CA LEU A 98 2.87 -1.59 16.69
C LEU A 98 3.85 -2.58 17.33
N ASN A 99 3.54 -3.88 17.29
CA ASN A 99 4.42 -4.92 17.85
C ASN A 99 5.74 -5.02 17.08
N ALA A 100 5.70 -4.98 15.74
CA ALA A 100 6.90 -4.94 14.91
C ALA A 100 7.78 -3.73 15.24
N ARG A 101 7.16 -2.55 15.43
CA ARG A 101 7.88 -1.33 15.80
C ARG A 101 8.51 -1.42 17.19
N LYS A 102 7.79 -1.93 18.19
CA LYS A 102 8.31 -2.18 19.54
C LYS A 102 9.52 -3.10 19.52
N ARG A 103 9.44 -4.20 18.75
CA ARG A 103 10.57 -5.14 18.57
C ARG A 103 11.79 -4.45 17.97
N TYR A 104 11.61 -3.70 16.88
CA TYR A 104 12.71 -2.98 16.24
C TYR A 104 13.38 -1.98 17.18
N VAL A 105 12.59 -1.19 17.91
CA VAL A 105 13.11 -0.21 18.88
C VAL A 105 13.86 -0.94 20.00
N GLY A 106 13.33 -2.03 20.54
CA GLY A 106 14.02 -2.84 21.56
C GLY A 106 15.38 -3.35 21.09
N ILE A 107 15.46 -3.86 19.85
CA ILE A 107 16.74 -4.29 19.25
C ILE A 107 17.72 -3.12 19.15
N LYS A 108 17.26 -1.96 18.68
CA LYS A 108 18.13 -0.77 18.53
C LYS A 108 18.62 -0.24 19.87
N LEU A 109 17.77 -0.21 20.89
CA LEU A 109 18.17 0.17 22.25
C LEU A 109 19.22 -0.79 22.81
N ALA A 110 19.05 -2.10 22.64
CA ALA A 110 20.04 -3.09 23.06
C ALA A 110 21.39 -2.93 22.34
N GLN A 111 21.36 -2.59 21.04
CA GLN A 111 22.58 -2.28 20.29
C GLN A 111 23.30 -1.05 20.86
N CYS A 112 22.57 0.04 21.13
CA CYS A 112 23.13 1.26 21.70
C CYS A 112 23.73 1.03 23.09
N THR A 113 23.04 0.28 23.96
CA THR A 113 23.55 -0.01 25.32
C THR A 113 24.82 -0.86 25.28
N ASN A 114 24.91 -1.82 24.37
CA ASN A 114 26.12 -2.62 24.18
C ASN A 114 27.30 -1.79 23.69
N LEU A 115 27.08 -0.84 22.77
CA LEU A 115 28.11 0.09 22.32
C LEU A 115 28.62 0.98 23.46
N LEU A 116 27.73 1.49 24.31
CA LEU A 116 28.11 2.31 25.47
C LEU A 116 28.93 1.52 26.50
N LYS A 117 28.65 0.22 26.69
CA LYS A 117 29.42 -0.66 27.56
C LYS A 117 30.82 -0.99 27.01
N LYS A 118 30.98 -1.00 25.68
CA LYS A 118 32.26 -1.32 25.02
C LYS A 118 33.24 -0.15 24.97
N ASN A 119 32.76 1.08 25.14
CA ASN A 119 33.56 2.31 25.17
C ASN A 119 33.89 2.79 26.60
N LYS A 120 33.65 1.96 27.61
CA LYS A 120 34.09 2.15 29.00
C LYS A 120 35.09 1.06 29.33
#